data_AF-A0A134A425-F1
#
_entry.id   AF-A0A134A425-F1
#
_cell.length_a   1.000
_cell.length_b   1.000
_cell.length_c   1.000
_cell.angle_alpha   90.00
_cell.angle_beta   90.00
_cell.angle_gamma   90.00
#
_symmetry.space_group_name_H-M   'P 1'
#
loop_
_entity.id
_entity.type
_entity.pdbx_description
1 polymer ?
#
loop_
_entity_poly.entity_id
_entity_poly.type
_entity_poly.pdbx_seq_one_letter_code
_entity_poly.pdbx_strand_id
1 'polypeptide(L)'
;MKKVSVILIRKSSKGLLDKNMKLFCGRPLCFYTIDVAIDSKKFDEIWISSDSEEYLNLCEGEYGKRCKYIKRAKEVSLDSSTTFETLEFLF
;
A
#
# COMPACT_ATOMS: atom_id res chain seq x y z
N MET A 1 -9.00 20.37 -7.30
CA MET A 1 -9.05 18.90 -7.44
C MET A 1 -7.96 18.32 -6.54
N LYS A 2 -8.27 17.35 -5.67
CA LYS A 2 -7.30 16.77 -4.74
C LYS A 2 -6.61 15.57 -5.39
N LYS A 3 -5.28 15.51 -5.31
CA LYS A 3 -4.45 14.45 -5.89
C LYS A 3 -4.09 13.45 -4.80
N VAL A 4 -4.66 12.25 -4.88
CA VAL A 4 -4.41 11.16 -3.94
C VAL A 4 -3.61 10.05 -4.64
N SER A 5 -2.50 9.64 -4.04
CA SER A 5 -1.78 8.43 -4.45
C SER A 5 -2.30 7.24 -3.64
N VAL A 6 -2.61 6.13 -4.31
CA VAL A 6 -3.10 4.90 -3.66
C VAL A 6 -2.13 3.75 -3.95
N ILE A 7 -1.50 3.22 -2.90
CA ILE A 7 -0.51 2.16 -2.96
C ILE A 7 -1.13 0.90 -2.35
N LEU A 8 -1.41 -0.09 -3.21
CA LEU A 8 -2.09 -1.32 -2.84
C LEU A 8 -1.09 -2.44 -2.58
N ILE A 9 -0.99 -2.88 -1.32
CA ILE A 9 -0.03 -3.90 -0.88
C ILE A 9 -0.73 -5.07 -0.20
N ARG A 10 -1.27 -6.02 -0.98
CA ARG A 10 -1.82 -7.27 -0.43
C ARG A 10 -0.72 -8.20 0.12
N LYS A 11 -1.04 -8.98 1.15
CA LYS A 11 -0.18 -10.01 1.74
C LYS A 11 -0.06 -11.23 0.84
N SER A 12 -1.20 -11.80 0.43
CA SER A 12 -1.24 -12.94 -0.47
C SER A 12 -0.78 -12.53 -1.86
N SER A 13 0.40 -12.98 -2.30
CA SER A 13 0.94 -12.71 -3.63
C SER A 13 1.17 -14.04 -4.36
N LYS A 14 0.50 -14.23 -5.51
CA LYS A 14 0.47 -15.52 -6.24
C LYS A 14 1.84 -16.03 -6.67
N GLY A 15 2.73 -15.15 -7.13
CA GLY A 15 4.04 -15.53 -7.64
C GLY A 15 5.14 -15.60 -6.57
N LEU A 16 5.20 -14.60 -5.69
CA LEU A 16 6.19 -14.52 -4.63
C LEU A 16 5.49 -14.15 -3.34
N LEU A 17 5.50 -15.08 -2.37
CA LEU A 17 4.91 -14.84 -1.05
C LEU A 17 5.50 -13.58 -0.43
N ASP A 18 4.62 -12.74 0.13
CA ASP A 18 4.97 -11.49 0.80
C ASP A 18 5.82 -10.52 -0.04
N LYS A 19 5.67 -10.55 -1.37
CA LYS A 19 6.47 -9.75 -2.33
C LYS A 19 6.69 -8.30 -1.89
N ASN A 20 5.66 -7.63 -1.39
CA ASN A 20 5.70 -6.22 -1.01
C ASN A 20 6.52 -5.95 0.25
N MET A 21 6.63 -6.94 1.15
CA MET A 21 7.43 -6.84 2.38
C MET A 21 8.79 -7.50 2.27
N LYS A 22 9.01 -8.31 1.22
CA LYS A 22 10.30 -8.93 0.97
C LYS A 22 11.38 -7.87 0.74
N LEU A 23 12.54 -8.10 1.34
CA LEU A 23 13.69 -7.22 1.20
C LEU A 23 14.19 -7.24 -0.25
N PHE A 24 14.26 -6.06 -0.84
CA PHE A 24 14.91 -5.78 -2.10
C PHE A 24 15.97 -4.72 -1.81
N CYS A 25 17.24 -4.99 -2.11
CA CYS A 25 18.36 -4.08 -1.80
C CYS A 25 18.39 -3.59 -0.33
N GLY A 26 18.00 -4.45 0.61
CA GLY A 26 18.04 -4.17 2.05
C GLY A 26 16.81 -3.46 2.63
N ARG A 27 15.79 -3.10 1.82
CA ARG A 27 14.52 -2.53 2.31
C ARG A 27 13.30 -3.26 1.74
N PRO A 28 12.14 -3.27 2.42
CA PRO A 28 10.91 -3.83 1.88
C PRO A 28 10.58 -3.24 0.50
N LEU A 29 10.18 -4.07 -0.46
CA LEU A 29 9.95 -3.61 -1.84
C LEU A 29 8.96 -2.44 -1.93
N CYS A 30 7.88 -2.46 -1.15
CA CYS A 30 6.89 -1.39 -1.19
C CYS A 30 7.43 -0.03 -0.72
N PHE A 31 8.51 -0.01 0.06
CA PHE A 31 9.07 1.23 0.61
C PHE A 31 9.62 2.12 -0.49
N TYR A 32 10.25 1.54 -1.52
CA TYR A 32 10.75 2.30 -2.67
C TYR A 32 9.64 3.09 -3.37
N THR A 33 8.45 2.50 -3.54
CA THR A 33 7.30 3.20 -4.13
C THR A 33 6.78 4.30 -3.23
N ILE A 34 6.73 4.06 -1.91
CA ILE A 34 6.25 5.04 -0.93
C ILE A 34 7.20 6.24 -0.87
N ASP A 35 8.51 5.98 -0.80
CA ASP A 35 9.56 7.00 -0.81
C ASP A 35 9.43 7.91 -2.04
N VAL A 36 9.31 7.33 -3.24
CA VAL A 36 9.13 8.10 -4.48
C VAL A 36 7.84 8.93 -4.44
N ALA A 37 6.74 8.38 -3.92
CA ALA A 37 5.49 9.12 -3.82
C ALA A 37 5.62 10.34 -2.89
N ILE A 38 6.26 10.17 -1.72
CA ILE A 38 6.52 11.23 -0.74
C ILE A 38 7.45 12.29 -1.35
N ASP A 39 8.59 11.87 -1.90
CA ASP A 39 9.64 12.75 -2.40
C ASP A 39 9.20 13.54 -3.64
N SER A 40 8.26 12.99 -4.43
CA SER A 40 7.70 13.66 -5.60
C SER A 40 7.01 14.99 -5.26
N LYS A 41 6.46 15.12 -4.04
CA LYS A 41 5.61 16.24 -3.61
C LYS A 41 4.48 16.54 -4.60
N LYS A 42 4.02 15.55 -5.36
CA LYS A 42 2.97 15.70 -6.37
C LYS A 42 1.56 15.45 -5.84
N PHE A 43 1.44 14.75 -4.72
CA PHE A 43 0.18 14.32 -4.12
C PHE A 43 -0.13 15.09 -2.84
N ASP A 44 -1.41 15.38 -2.63
CA ASP A 44 -1.91 15.98 -1.39
C ASP A 44 -2.02 14.93 -0.28
N GLU A 45 -2.29 13.67 -0.66
CA GLU A 45 -2.32 12.53 0.27
C GLU A 45 -1.75 11.28 -0.37
N ILE A 46 -1.13 10.44 0.46
CA ILE A 46 -0.58 9.14 0.07
C ILE A 46 -1.26 8.09 0.95
N TRP A 47 -1.99 7.18 0.32
CA TRP A 47 -2.75 6.13 0.98
C TRP A 47 -2.08 4.79 0.73
N ILE A 48 -1.85 4.04 1.79
CA ILE A 48 -1.31 2.69 1.74
C ILE A 48 -2.42 1.76 2.21
N SER A 49 -2.87 0.86 1.33
CA SER A 49 -3.94 -0.07 1.65
C SER A 49 -3.48 -1.52 1.58
N SER A 50 -3.85 -2.29 2.60
CA SER A 50 -3.51 -3.71 2.74
C SER A 50 -4.64 -4.48 3.39
N ASP A 51 -4.72 -5.77 3.10
CA ASP A 51 -5.51 -6.75 3.85
C ASP A 51 -4.80 -7.23 5.14
N SER A 52 -3.56 -6.80 5.36
CA SER A 52 -2.72 -7.23 6.49
C SER A 52 -2.44 -6.08 7.45
N GLU A 53 -2.76 -6.29 8.73
CA GLU A 53 -2.55 -5.28 9.78
C GLU A 53 -1.06 -5.09 10.04
N GLU A 54 -0.35 -6.22 10.10
CA GLU A 54 1.10 -6.29 10.21
C GLU A 54 1.79 -5.41 9.16
N TYR A 55 1.30 -5.43 7.92
CA TYR A 55 1.90 -4.64 6.84
C TYR A 55 1.68 -3.15 7.02
N LEU A 56 0.48 -2.76 7.45
CA LEU A 56 0.15 -1.37 7.71
C LEU A 56 0.95 -0.85 8.91
N ASN A 57 1.09 -1.64 9.97
CA ASN A 57 1.88 -1.29 11.15
C ASN A 57 3.36 -1.10 10.81
N LEU A 58 3.93 -1.95 9.94
CA LEU A 58 5.30 -1.79 9.45
C LEU A 58 5.48 -0.49 8.65
N CYS A 59 4.55 -0.19 7.75
CA CYS A 59 4.56 1.08 7.02
C CYS A 59 4.36 2.28 7.96
N GLU A 60 3.46 2.17 8.94
CA GLU A 60 3.21 3.24 9.91
C GLU A 60 4.43 3.52 10.78
N GLY A 61 5.16 2.48 11.21
CA GLY A 61 6.41 2.63 11.94
C GLY A 61 7.49 3.41 11.18
N GLU A 62 7.56 3.23 9.85
CA GLU A 62 8.55 3.91 8.99
C GLU A 62 8.10 5.31 8.54
N TYR A 63 6.83 5.45 8.16
CA TYR A 63 6.33 6.66 7.50
C TYR A 63 5.53 7.58 8.41
N GLY A 64 5.03 7.10 9.54
CA GLY A 64 4.26 7.87 10.51
C GLY A 64 3.11 8.63 9.85
N LYS A 65 2.97 9.91 10.16
CA LYS A 65 1.86 10.75 9.65
C LYS A 65 2.01 11.20 8.18
N ARG A 66 3.07 10.77 7.47
CA ARG A 66 3.27 11.12 6.05
C ARG A 66 2.30 10.40 5.11
N CYS A 67 1.74 9.29 5.55
CA CYS A 67 0.79 8.48 4.79
C CYS A 67 -0.46 8.19 5.63
N LYS A 68 -1.55 7.82 4.95
CA LYS A 68 -2.74 7.22 5.56
C LYS A 68 -2.70 5.72 5.35
N TYR A 69 -3.02 4.95 6.37
CA TYR A 69 -3.00 3.49 6.35
C TYR A 69 -4.44 2.99 6.41
N ILE A 70 -4.86 2.24 5.40
CA ILE A 70 -6.25 1.82 5.27
C ILE A 70 -6.32 0.29 5.19
N LYS A 71 -6.85 -0.31 6.25
CA LYS A 71 -7.18 -1.72 6.26
C LYS A 71 -8.34 -1.97 5.30
N ARG A 72 -8.11 -2.81 4.29
CA ARG A 72 -9.15 -3.24 3.36
C ARG A 72 -9.62 -4.66 3.62
N ALA A 73 -10.85 -4.91 3.21
CA ALA A 73 -11.49 -6.21 3.33
C ALA A 73 -10.77 -7.25 2.44
N LYS A 74 -10.82 -8.53 2.82
CA LYS A 74 -10.12 -9.60 2.08
C LYS A 74 -10.75 -9.83 0.70
N GLU A 75 -12.04 -9.55 0.58
CA GLU A 75 -12.88 -9.75 -0.59
C GLU A 75 -12.43 -8.84 -1.75
N VAL A 76 -11.90 -7.65 -1.43
CA VAL A 76 -11.31 -6.70 -2.40
C VAL A 76 -9.79 -6.82 -2.50
N SER A 77 -9.21 -7.93 -2.00
CA SER A 77 -7.76 -8.18 -1.98
C SER A 77 -7.37 -9.53 -2.60
N LEU A 78 -8.29 -10.14 -3.35
CA LEU A 78 -8.09 -11.43 -4.02
C LEU A 78 -7.29 -11.26 -5.31
N ASP A 79 -6.76 -12.38 -5.83
CA ASP A 79 -6.15 -12.42 -7.17
C ASP A 79 -7.13 -11.99 -8.28
N SER A 80 -8.43 -12.23 -8.08
CA SER A 80 -9.50 -11.88 -9.01
C SER A 80 -10.08 -10.48 -8.79
N SER A 81 -9.73 -9.81 -7.67
CA SER A 81 -10.24 -8.48 -7.37
C SER A 81 -9.64 -7.45 -8.32
N THR A 82 -10.48 -6.54 -8.80
CA THR A 82 -10.05 -5.45 -9.67
C THR A 82 -9.55 -4.27 -8.83
N THR A 83 -8.73 -3.42 -9.45
CA THR A 83 -8.36 -2.13 -8.83
C THR A 83 -9.59 -1.26 -8.62
N PHE A 84 -10.59 -1.33 -9.51
CA PHE A 84 -11.82 -0.55 -9.38
C PHE A 84 -12.60 -0.89 -8.11
N GLU A 85 -12.86 -2.18 -7.85
CA GLU A 85 -13.52 -2.65 -6.61
C GLU A 85 -12.75 -2.21 -5.35
N THR A 86 -11.41 -2.23 -5.41
CA THR A 86 -10.60 -1.71 -4.30
C THR A 86 -10.82 -0.21 -4.12
N LEU A 87 -10.88 0.57 -5.20
CA LEU A 87 -11.07 2.01 -5.10
C LEU A 87 -12.48 2.34 -4.59
N GLU A 88 -13.52 1.63 -5.01
CA GLU A 88 -14.88 1.78 -4.46
C GLU A 88 -14.95 1.50 -2.95
N PHE A 89 -14.12 0.58 -2.44
CA PHE A 89 -14.04 0.33 -1.00
C PHE A 89 -13.34 1.47 -0.23
N LEU A 90 -12.38 2.16 -0.86
CA LEU A 90 -11.52 3.14 -0.20
C LEU A 90 -12.13 4.54 -0.11
N PHE A 91 -13.02 4.91 -1.04
CA PHE A 91 -13.62 6.24 -1.15
C PHE A 91 -15.09 6.23 -0.72
#